data_AF-A0A804MYC8-F1
#
_entry.id   AF-A0A804MYC8-F1
#
_cell.length_a   1.000
_cell.length_b   1.000
_cell.length_c   1.000
_cell.angle_alpha   90.00
_cell.angle_beta   90.00
_cell.angle_gamma   90.00
#
_symmetry.space_group_name_H-M   'P 1'
#
loop_
_entity.id
_entity.type
_entity.pdbx_description
1 polymer ?
#
loop_
_entity_poly.entity_id
_entity_poly.type
_entity_poly.pdbx_seq_one_letter_code
_entity_poly.pdbx_strand_id
1 'polypeptide(L)'
;MSSNGKPTPQPPAGGNGPPKMYQRPIYRPQQAPAKRRRGGRSCPFSCCCCFFWTALVVLLLAFLAAVAGGAFYLLYRPQRPAFTLTAARVTRLSLSPSATAPALSDAIDVTLTARNPNRKLAYLYDDFAVTAATAANAVPLGEASAPGFAHGAGNVTVIRATVSASALAVDPAAAASDVKRSGEFTIALDLETRAGVRVGALKTKKIGILVHCDGVKVAAPAPAPAAPAKSKKKLAKAAVAAAVAPAADAPAPAASAAVDDAPAPPAAATSVARVCQVRIRVKIWKWTF
;
A
#
# COMPACT_ATOMS: atom_id res chain seq x y z
N MET A 1 79.95 9.72 100.76
CA MET A 1 79.93 8.29 101.12
C MET A 1 79.01 8.10 102.31
N SER A 2 78.29 6.97 102.38
CA SER A 2 77.29 6.56 103.41
C SER A 2 75.93 7.26 103.26
N SER A 3 74.84 6.67 102.76
CA SER A 3 74.25 5.32 102.91
C SER A 3 74.05 4.88 104.36
N ASN A 4 72.84 5.14 104.86
CA ASN A 4 72.19 4.64 106.07
C ASN A 4 70.68 4.86 105.81
N GLY A 5 69.73 3.97 105.99
CA GLY A 5 69.63 2.68 106.64
C GLY A 5 68.12 2.48 106.90
N LYS A 6 67.57 1.31 106.53
CA LYS A 6 66.15 0.92 106.62
C LYS A 6 65.64 0.93 108.08
N PRO A 7 64.32 1.05 108.34
CA PRO A 7 63.58 -0.16 108.72
C PRO A 7 62.11 -0.21 108.26
N THR A 8 61.71 -1.42 107.86
CA THR A 8 60.34 -1.89 107.64
C THR A 8 59.60 -2.15 108.96
N PRO A 9 58.37 -1.65 109.13
CA PRO A 9 57.39 -2.22 110.07
C PRO A 9 56.37 -3.12 109.36
N GLN A 10 56.08 -4.26 109.99
CA GLN A 10 55.05 -5.25 109.68
C GLN A 10 53.72 -4.94 110.47
N PRO A 11 52.61 -5.69 110.30
CA PRO A 11 51.24 -5.13 110.24
C PRO A 11 50.46 -5.21 111.56
N PRO A 12 49.32 -4.50 111.67
CA PRO A 12 48.20 -4.95 112.49
C PRO A 12 47.28 -5.87 111.70
N ALA A 13 47.24 -7.12 112.12
CA ALA A 13 46.20 -8.09 111.80
C ALA A 13 44.94 -7.82 112.62
N GLY A 14 43.77 -8.10 112.05
CA GLY A 14 42.58 -8.55 112.79
C GLY A 14 41.74 -7.46 113.46
N GLY A 15 40.60 -7.15 112.86
CA GLY A 15 39.55 -6.35 113.48
C GLY A 15 38.26 -6.46 112.67
N ASN A 16 37.51 -7.54 112.94
CA ASN A 16 36.28 -7.94 112.29
C ASN A 16 35.20 -6.85 112.35
N GLY A 17 34.89 -6.24 111.21
CA GLY A 17 33.66 -5.48 110.98
C GLY A 17 32.95 -6.05 109.75
N PRO A 18 31.65 -6.39 109.83
CA PRO A 18 30.93 -6.99 108.70
C PRO A 18 30.93 -6.01 107.50
N PRO A 19 31.36 -6.47 106.31
CA PRO A 19 31.46 -5.61 105.14
C PRO A 19 30.06 -5.19 104.68
N LYS A 20 29.89 -3.88 104.45
CA LYS A 20 28.68 -3.25 103.95
C LYS A 20 28.23 -3.88 102.63
N MET A 21 27.24 -4.77 102.71
CA MET A 21 26.59 -5.38 101.56
C MET A 21 25.41 -4.48 101.13
N TYR A 22 25.67 -3.51 100.25
CA TYR A 22 24.61 -2.85 99.49
C TYR A 22 24.78 -3.14 98.00
N GLN A 23 24.19 -4.28 97.65
CA GLN A 23 23.41 -4.58 96.44
C GLN A 23 23.79 -3.84 95.15
N ARG A 24 24.59 -4.52 94.32
CA ARG A 24 24.81 -4.15 92.92
C ARG A 24 23.53 -4.38 92.10
N PRO A 25 23.08 -3.42 91.29
CA PRO A 25 21.94 -3.61 90.38
C PRO A 25 22.20 -4.76 89.39
N ILE A 26 21.26 -5.70 89.37
CA ILE A 26 21.27 -6.88 88.49
C ILE A 26 21.04 -6.41 87.04
N TYR A 27 22.00 -6.75 86.18
CA TYR A 27 21.98 -6.49 84.73
C TYR A 27 20.82 -7.27 84.09
N ARG A 28 19.78 -6.57 83.64
CA ARG A 28 18.62 -7.17 82.95
C ARG A 28 18.93 -7.26 81.45
N PRO A 29 18.90 -8.46 80.83
CA PRO A 29 19.34 -8.66 79.45
C PRO A 29 18.43 -7.95 78.43
N GLN A 30 19.09 -7.42 77.39
CA GLN A 30 18.54 -6.76 76.21
C GLN A 30 17.29 -7.47 75.65
N GLN A 31 16.14 -6.79 75.69
CA GLN A 31 15.08 -7.06 74.73
C GLN A 31 15.52 -6.46 73.39
N ALA A 32 15.94 -7.33 72.47
CA ALA A 32 16.30 -6.94 71.11
C ALA A 32 15.15 -6.09 70.50
N PRO A 33 15.46 -4.94 69.89
CA PRO A 33 14.44 -4.03 69.41
C PRO A 33 13.62 -4.74 68.35
N ALA A 34 12.33 -4.96 68.67
CA ALA A 34 11.33 -5.31 67.69
C ALA A 34 11.42 -4.26 66.58
N LYS A 35 12.04 -4.63 65.45
CA LYS A 35 12.07 -3.83 64.24
C LYS A 35 10.61 -3.62 63.87
N ARG A 36 10.08 -2.48 64.31
CA ARG A 36 8.89 -1.85 63.78
C ARG A 36 9.16 -1.75 62.28
N ARG A 37 8.69 -2.74 61.51
CA ARG A 37 8.54 -2.57 60.08
C ARG A 37 7.49 -1.49 59.95
N ARG A 38 8.00 -0.25 59.86
CA ARG A 38 7.23 0.95 59.56
C ARG A 38 6.34 0.56 58.40
N GLY A 39 5.04 0.52 58.67
CA GLY A 39 4.03 0.29 57.67
C GLY A 39 4.39 1.15 56.48
N GLY A 40 4.70 0.50 55.37
CA GLY A 40 4.77 1.13 54.07
C GLY A 40 3.37 1.66 53.82
N ARG A 41 3.14 2.90 54.26
CA ARG A 41 2.00 3.68 53.85
C ARG A 41 2.17 3.80 52.36
N SER A 42 1.46 2.94 51.65
CA SER A 42 1.02 3.16 50.30
C SER A 42 0.41 4.55 50.28
N CYS A 43 1.22 5.56 49.95
CA CYS A 43 0.71 6.87 49.59
C CYS A 43 0.09 6.72 48.20
N PRO A 44 -1.24 6.75 48.05
CA PRO A 44 -1.87 6.66 46.73
C PRO A 44 -1.66 7.94 45.91
N PHE A 45 -1.06 8.99 46.48
CA PHE A 45 -0.84 10.28 45.84
C PHE A 45 0.31 10.33 44.83
N SER A 46 1.24 9.35 44.83
CA SER A 46 2.36 9.36 43.87
C SER A 46 1.93 9.03 42.44
N CYS A 47 0.79 8.36 42.24
CA CYS A 47 0.30 8.00 40.91
C CYS A 47 -0.27 9.23 40.16
N CYS A 48 -0.88 10.17 40.88
CA CYS A 48 -1.56 11.33 40.27
C CYS A 48 -0.56 12.34 39.68
N CYS A 49 0.55 12.64 40.36
CA CYS A 49 1.57 13.55 39.83
C CYS A 49 2.20 12.99 38.55
N CYS A 50 2.51 11.70 38.50
CA CYS A 50 3.06 11.07 37.29
C CYS A 50 2.08 11.19 36.11
N PHE A 51 0.79 10.96 36.33
CA PHE A 51 -0.22 11.11 35.29
C PHE A 51 -0.38 12.55 34.80
N PHE A 52 -0.31 13.54 35.70
CA PHE A 52 -0.39 14.95 35.31
C PHE A 52 0.83 15.39 34.49
N TRP A 53 2.04 14.99 34.90
CA TRP A 53 3.27 15.28 34.16
C TRP A 53 3.31 14.58 32.80
N THR A 54 2.91 13.31 32.73
CA THR A 54 2.83 12.60 31.44
C THR A 54 1.77 13.23 30.54
N ALA A 55 0.61 13.61 31.08
CA ALA A 55 -0.42 14.33 30.33
C ALA A 55 0.10 15.67 29.80
N LEU A 56 0.80 16.47 30.61
CA LEU A 56 1.41 17.73 30.19
C LEU A 56 2.41 17.51 29.05
N VAL A 57 3.32 16.52 29.19
CA VAL A 57 4.29 16.19 28.14
C VAL A 57 3.59 15.76 26.85
N VAL A 58 2.55 14.92 26.93
CA VAL A 58 1.76 14.51 25.77
C VAL A 58 1.06 15.70 25.12
N LEU A 59 0.49 16.62 25.91
CA LEU A 59 -0.14 17.84 25.40
C LEU A 59 0.87 18.76 24.70
N LEU A 60 2.06 18.94 25.29
CA LEU A 60 3.13 19.73 24.69
C LEU A 60 3.60 19.12 23.36
N LEU A 61 3.79 17.80 23.31
CA LEU A 61 4.16 17.09 22.08
C LEU A 61 3.06 17.20 21.01
N ALA A 62 1.79 17.09 21.39
CA ALA A 62 0.66 17.28 20.49
C ALA A 62 0.61 18.71 19.94
N PHE A 63 0.87 19.72 20.77
CA PHE A 63 0.94 21.12 20.34
C PHE A 63 2.08 21.34 19.34
N LEU A 64 3.29 20.85 19.63
CA LEU A 64 4.42 20.95 18.71
C LEU A 64 4.15 20.23 17.37
N ALA A 65 3.53 19.04 17.42
CA ALA A 65 3.13 18.31 16.22
C ALA A 65 2.08 19.08 15.40
N ALA A 66 1.12 19.74 16.05
CA ALA A 66 0.12 20.57 15.38
C ALA A 66 0.76 21.80 14.70
N VAL A 67 1.69 22.49 15.38
CA VAL A 67 2.43 23.62 14.80
C VAL A 67 3.28 23.16 13.60
N ALA A 68 4.02 22.06 13.73
CA ALA A 68 4.83 21.51 12.65
C ALA A 68 3.97 21.05 11.46
N GLY A 69 2.84 20.39 11.72
CA GLY A 69 1.86 19.98 10.70
C GLY A 69 1.25 21.17 9.98
N GLY A 70 0.90 22.24 10.72
CA GLY A 70 0.40 23.49 10.17
C GLY A 70 1.44 24.18 9.27
N ALA A 71 2.68 24.29 9.73
CA ALA A 71 3.79 24.84 8.94
C ALA A 71 4.04 24.02 7.67
N PHE A 72 4.03 22.68 7.76
CA PHE A 72 4.15 21.79 6.60
C PHE A 72 3.01 22.00 5.60
N TYR A 73 1.77 22.09 6.07
CA TYR A 73 0.61 22.34 5.21
C TYR A 73 0.70 23.70 4.50
N LEU A 74 1.08 24.75 5.21
CA LEU A 74 1.23 26.09 4.63
C LEU A 74 2.35 26.16 3.59
N LEU A 75 3.49 25.49 3.83
CA LEU A 75 4.66 25.53 2.96
C LEU A 75 4.52 24.67 1.70
N TYR A 76 3.93 23.48 1.82
CA TYR A 76 3.82 22.51 0.73
C TYR A 76 2.46 22.52 0.03
N ARG A 77 1.39 22.95 0.72
CA ARG A 77 -0.01 22.92 0.24
C ARG A 77 -0.33 21.61 -0.50
N PRO A 78 -0.27 20.47 0.19
CA PRO A 78 -0.43 19.17 -0.45
C PRO A 78 -1.81 19.06 -1.11
N GLN A 79 -1.81 18.93 -2.43
CA GLN A 79 -2.98 18.66 -3.26
C GLN A 79 -2.95 17.20 -3.73
N ARG A 80 -4.14 16.60 -3.90
CA ARG A 80 -4.24 15.22 -4.39
C ARG A 80 -3.97 15.19 -5.90
N PRO A 81 -3.29 14.15 -6.43
CA PRO A 81 -3.15 13.97 -7.86
C PRO A 81 -4.52 13.72 -8.51
N ALA A 82 -4.71 14.23 -9.71
CA ALA A 82 -5.93 14.04 -10.48
C ALA A 82 -5.68 13.02 -11.60
N PHE A 83 -6.58 12.04 -11.73
CA PHE A 83 -6.56 11.07 -12.81
C PHE A 83 -7.79 11.31 -13.69
N THR A 84 -7.56 11.37 -14.98
CA THR A 84 -8.61 11.57 -15.97
C THR A 84 -8.50 10.49 -17.03
N LEU A 85 -9.61 9.81 -17.33
CA LEU A 85 -9.66 8.96 -18.50
C LEU A 85 -9.84 9.88 -19.70
N THR A 86 -8.95 9.79 -20.68
CA THR A 86 -8.98 10.65 -21.88
C THR A 86 -9.58 9.97 -23.08
N ALA A 87 -9.34 8.67 -23.24
CA ALA A 87 -9.89 7.88 -24.32
C ALA A 87 -10.03 6.43 -23.88
N ALA A 88 -11.12 5.80 -24.31
CA ALA A 88 -11.31 4.35 -24.26
C ALA A 88 -11.78 3.90 -25.64
N ARG A 89 -11.15 2.86 -26.18
CA ARG A 89 -11.45 2.33 -27.50
C ARG A 89 -11.51 0.81 -27.44
N VAL A 90 -12.66 0.26 -27.80
CA VAL A 90 -12.83 -1.19 -27.96
C VAL A 90 -12.30 -1.57 -29.34
N THR A 91 -11.23 -2.34 -29.39
CA THR A 91 -10.59 -2.77 -30.65
C THR A 91 -11.16 -4.09 -31.15
N ARG A 92 -11.49 -5.01 -30.25
CA ARG A 92 -12.03 -6.33 -30.58
C ARG A 92 -13.02 -6.71 -29.50
N LEU A 93 -14.22 -7.14 -29.87
CA LEU A 93 -15.23 -7.63 -28.94
C LEU A 93 -15.91 -8.85 -29.55
N SER A 94 -15.69 -10.01 -28.95
CA SER A 94 -16.22 -11.29 -29.41
C SER A 94 -16.81 -12.06 -28.23
N LEU A 95 -18.12 -12.31 -28.31
CA LEU A 95 -18.84 -13.15 -27.36
C LEU A 95 -19.14 -14.49 -28.01
N SER A 96 -18.68 -15.59 -27.41
CA SER A 96 -19.04 -16.93 -27.84
C SER A 96 -20.55 -17.17 -27.66
N PRO A 97 -21.26 -17.74 -28.64
CA PRO A 97 -22.72 -17.93 -28.61
C PRO A 97 -23.22 -19.04 -27.65
N SER A 98 -22.42 -19.45 -26.67
CA SER A 98 -22.81 -20.50 -25.72
C SER A 98 -23.75 -19.93 -24.64
N ALA A 99 -24.93 -20.53 -24.48
CA ALA A 99 -25.92 -20.11 -23.48
C ALA A 99 -25.51 -20.45 -22.04
N THR A 100 -24.69 -21.49 -21.85
CA THR A 100 -24.29 -21.98 -20.52
C THR A 100 -22.89 -21.52 -20.12
N ALA A 101 -22.00 -21.33 -21.08
CA ALA A 101 -20.61 -20.92 -20.84
C ALA A 101 -20.14 -19.96 -21.93
N PRO A 102 -20.68 -18.72 -21.98
CA PRO A 102 -20.19 -17.73 -22.91
C PRO A 102 -18.76 -17.34 -22.52
N ALA A 103 -17.88 -17.46 -23.50
CA ALA A 103 -16.51 -16.99 -23.40
C ALA A 103 -16.42 -15.60 -24.05
N LEU A 104 -15.97 -14.61 -23.29
CA LEU A 104 -15.73 -13.25 -23.75
C LEU A 104 -14.26 -13.09 -24.14
N SER A 105 -14.03 -12.60 -25.35
CA SER A 105 -12.73 -12.11 -25.80
C SER A 105 -12.84 -10.65 -26.17
N ASP A 106 -12.11 -9.79 -25.46
CA ASP A 106 -12.17 -8.33 -25.61
C ASP A 106 -10.74 -7.76 -25.62
N ALA A 107 -10.56 -6.62 -26.29
CA ALA A 107 -9.36 -5.81 -26.24
C ALA A 107 -9.74 -4.32 -26.26
N ILE A 108 -9.57 -3.65 -25.14
CA ILE A 108 -9.90 -2.24 -24.92
C ILE A 108 -8.61 -1.44 -24.69
N ASP A 109 -8.30 -0.52 -25.61
CA ASP A 109 -7.24 0.44 -25.43
C ASP A 109 -7.74 1.60 -24.57
N VAL A 110 -7.08 1.82 -23.44
CA VAL A 110 -7.43 2.87 -22.48
C VAL A 110 -6.25 3.83 -22.33
N THR A 111 -6.55 5.12 -22.40
CA THR A 111 -5.57 6.18 -22.18
C THR A 111 -6.04 6.99 -20.98
N LEU A 112 -5.22 7.03 -19.94
CA LEU A 112 -5.44 7.83 -18.76
C LEU A 112 -4.38 8.91 -18.66
N THR A 113 -4.78 10.11 -18.27
CA THR A 113 -3.88 11.23 -18.00
C THR A 113 -3.86 11.49 -16.50
N ALA A 114 -2.68 11.35 -15.91
CA ALA A 114 -2.40 11.63 -14.52
C ALA A 114 -1.73 13.00 -14.39
N ARG A 115 -2.31 13.88 -13.58
CA ARG A 115 -1.80 15.24 -13.32
C ARG A 115 -1.40 15.38 -11.87
N ASN A 116 -0.16 15.79 -11.63
CA ASN A 116 0.33 16.18 -10.30
C ASN A 116 0.25 17.71 -10.17
N PRO A 117 -0.74 18.26 -9.44
CA PRO A 117 -0.86 19.71 -9.29
C PRO A 117 0.13 20.29 -8.26
N ASN A 118 0.83 19.45 -7.50
CA ASN A 118 1.81 19.91 -6.50
C ASN A 118 3.08 20.44 -7.15
N ARG A 119 3.60 21.55 -6.63
CA ARG A 119 4.85 22.17 -7.14
C ARG A 119 6.13 21.70 -6.45
N LYS A 120 6.03 21.04 -5.29
CA LYS A 120 7.19 20.59 -4.50
C LYS A 120 7.16 19.10 -4.13
N LEU A 121 6.03 18.43 -4.34
CA LEU A 121 5.83 17.02 -4.00
C LEU A 121 5.86 16.20 -5.27
N ALA A 122 6.67 15.15 -5.29
CA ALA A 122 6.64 14.13 -6.33
C ALA A 122 5.96 12.87 -5.79
N TYR A 123 5.24 12.15 -6.65
CA TYR A 123 4.69 10.84 -6.32
C TYR A 123 5.51 9.74 -6.97
N LEU A 124 5.66 8.62 -6.29
CA LEU A 124 6.32 7.43 -6.79
C LEU A 124 5.27 6.33 -6.86
N TYR A 125 4.87 5.96 -8.08
CA TYR A 125 3.91 4.88 -8.32
C TYR A 125 4.63 3.59 -8.66
N ASP A 126 4.12 2.49 -8.12
CA ASP A 126 4.45 1.15 -8.60
C ASP A 126 3.67 0.83 -9.88
N ASP A 127 3.92 -0.34 -10.44
CA ASP A 127 3.15 -0.86 -11.56
C ASP A 127 1.65 -0.85 -11.24
N PHE A 128 0.86 -0.45 -12.23
CA PHE A 128 -0.58 -0.39 -12.15
C PHE A 128 -1.16 -1.72 -12.62
N ALA A 129 -2.06 -2.29 -11.84
CA ALA A 129 -2.97 -3.32 -12.31
C ALA A 129 -4.26 -2.63 -12.75
N VAL A 130 -4.60 -2.76 -14.02
CA VAL A 130 -5.80 -2.18 -14.63
C VAL A 130 -6.79 -3.30 -14.86
N THR A 131 -7.99 -3.16 -14.33
CA THR A 131 -9.10 -4.07 -14.61
C THR A 131 -10.25 -3.28 -15.21
N ALA A 132 -10.95 -3.89 -16.15
CA ALA A 132 -12.16 -3.30 -16.72
C ALA A 132 -13.34 -4.22 -16.45
N ALA A 133 -14.50 -3.63 -16.16
CA ALA A 133 -15.75 -4.34 -15.97
C ALA A 133 -16.91 -3.55 -16.57
N THR A 134 -18.05 -4.20 -16.82
CA THR A 134 -19.28 -3.48 -17.17
C THR A 134 -19.81 -2.71 -15.96
N ALA A 135 -20.34 -1.51 -16.18
CA ALA A 135 -20.82 -0.68 -15.07
C ALA A 135 -22.15 -1.18 -14.46
N ALA A 136 -22.91 -1.99 -15.21
CA ALA A 136 -24.24 -2.46 -14.78
C ALA A 136 -24.14 -3.70 -13.89
N ASN A 137 -23.56 -4.80 -14.37
CA ASN A 137 -23.46 -6.06 -13.62
C ASN A 137 -22.03 -6.45 -13.21
N ALA A 138 -21.05 -5.53 -13.30
CA ALA A 138 -19.65 -5.79 -12.95
C ALA A 138 -19.04 -7.00 -13.68
N VAL A 139 -19.46 -7.24 -14.93
CA VAL A 139 -18.93 -8.31 -15.78
C VAL A 139 -17.47 -7.98 -16.11
N PRO A 140 -16.50 -8.86 -15.79
CA PRO A 140 -15.10 -8.58 -16.09
C PRO A 140 -14.83 -8.60 -17.60
N LEU A 141 -14.18 -7.56 -18.10
CA LEU A 141 -13.81 -7.38 -19.51
C LEU A 141 -12.32 -7.67 -19.76
N GLY A 142 -11.53 -7.82 -18.70
CA GLY A 142 -10.13 -8.22 -18.77
C GLY A 142 -9.24 -7.47 -17.80
N GLU A 143 -7.95 -7.74 -17.92
CA GLU A 143 -6.90 -7.15 -17.10
C GLU A 143 -5.75 -6.64 -17.99
N ALA A 144 -5.05 -5.61 -17.51
CA ALA A 144 -3.79 -5.14 -18.07
C ALA A 144 -2.85 -4.72 -16.94
N SER A 145 -1.58 -4.58 -17.27
CA SER A 145 -0.62 -3.91 -16.42
C SER A 145 -0.04 -2.69 -17.15
N ALA A 146 0.27 -1.64 -16.38
CA ALA A 146 1.01 -0.49 -16.88
C ALA A 146 2.20 -0.22 -15.95
N PRO A 147 3.37 0.16 -16.49
CA PRO A 147 4.58 0.34 -15.69
C PRO A 147 4.43 1.51 -14.71
N GLY A 148 5.01 1.34 -13.53
CA GLY A 148 5.13 2.39 -12.52
C GLY A 148 6.05 3.51 -12.99
N PHE A 149 5.85 4.70 -12.42
CA PHE A 149 6.64 5.88 -12.78
C PHE A 149 6.80 6.86 -11.63
N ALA A 150 7.84 7.69 -11.73
CA ALA A 150 8.05 8.83 -10.86
C ALA A 150 7.31 10.06 -11.41
N HIS A 151 6.25 10.47 -10.73
CA HIS A 151 5.44 11.61 -11.10
C HIS A 151 6.00 12.89 -10.47
N GLY A 152 6.86 13.57 -11.22
CA GLY A 152 7.46 14.85 -10.82
C GLY A 152 6.43 15.91 -10.44
N ALA A 153 6.87 16.91 -9.69
CA ALA A 153 6.05 18.05 -9.31
C ALA A 153 5.60 18.85 -10.54
N GLY A 154 4.30 19.15 -10.65
CA GLY A 154 3.72 19.88 -11.78
C GLY A 154 3.60 19.08 -13.08
N ASN A 155 4.08 17.84 -13.11
CA ASN A 155 4.10 17.04 -14.33
C ASN A 155 2.73 16.44 -14.66
N VAL A 156 2.52 16.23 -15.94
CA VAL A 156 1.41 15.47 -16.50
C VAL A 156 2.00 14.25 -17.20
N THR A 157 1.47 13.07 -16.89
CA THR A 157 1.91 11.80 -17.48
C THR A 157 0.72 11.09 -18.09
N VAL A 158 0.95 10.45 -19.24
CA VAL A 158 -0.07 9.69 -19.95
C VAL A 158 0.24 8.21 -19.77
N ILE A 159 -0.74 7.47 -19.24
CA ILE A 159 -0.69 6.03 -19.02
C ILE A 159 -1.54 5.40 -20.12
N ARG A 160 -0.93 4.53 -20.91
CA ARG A 160 -1.62 3.73 -21.93
C ARG A 160 -1.61 2.28 -21.46
N ALA A 161 -2.77 1.64 -21.50
CA ALA A 161 -2.92 0.23 -21.21
C ALA A 161 -3.91 -0.38 -22.20
N THR A 162 -3.67 -1.62 -22.61
CA THR A 162 -4.61 -2.39 -23.42
C THR A 162 -5.16 -3.50 -22.55
N VAL A 163 -6.40 -3.34 -22.10
CA VAL A 163 -7.12 -4.32 -21.30
C VAL A 163 -7.61 -5.42 -22.22
N SER A 164 -7.12 -6.63 -22.03
CA SER A 164 -7.49 -7.76 -22.87
C SER A 164 -8.00 -8.92 -22.04
N ALA A 165 -9.04 -9.58 -22.54
CA ALA A 165 -9.51 -10.86 -22.06
C ALA A 165 -9.50 -11.85 -23.23
N SER A 166 -9.04 -13.07 -22.98
CA SER A 166 -9.09 -14.17 -23.95
C SER A 166 -9.91 -15.31 -23.37
N ALA A 167 -11.11 -15.53 -23.92
CA ALA A 167 -12.03 -16.59 -23.52
C ALA A 167 -12.37 -16.59 -22.01
N LEU A 168 -12.57 -15.40 -21.44
CA LEU A 168 -12.99 -15.26 -20.05
C LEU A 168 -14.41 -15.79 -19.89
N ALA A 169 -14.62 -16.72 -18.95
CA ALA A 169 -15.93 -17.23 -18.63
C ALA A 169 -16.71 -16.13 -17.89
N VAL A 170 -17.88 -15.78 -18.42
CA VAL A 170 -18.74 -14.73 -17.86
C VAL A 170 -20.13 -15.30 -17.58
N ASP A 171 -20.82 -14.74 -16.58
CA ASP A 171 -22.22 -15.02 -16.34
C ASP A 171 -23.06 -14.72 -17.60
N PRO A 172 -23.84 -15.69 -18.11
CA PRO A 172 -24.54 -15.54 -19.38
C PRO A 172 -25.63 -14.48 -19.35
N ALA A 173 -26.33 -14.32 -18.23
CA ALA A 173 -27.41 -13.34 -18.11
C ALA A 173 -26.86 -11.91 -18.06
N ALA A 174 -25.78 -11.71 -17.32
CA ALA A 174 -25.11 -10.42 -17.22
C ALA A 174 -24.39 -10.03 -18.53
N ALA A 175 -23.68 -10.97 -19.17
CA ALA A 175 -22.97 -10.72 -20.43
C ALA A 175 -23.93 -10.34 -21.57
N ALA A 176 -25.05 -11.07 -21.70
CA ALA A 176 -26.00 -10.85 -22.78
C ALA A 176 -26.75 -9.52 -22.66
N SER A 177 -26.98 -9.04 -21.42
CA SER A 177 -27.68 -7.78 -21.16
C SER A 177 -26.75 -6.56 -21.28
N ASP A 178 -25.52 -6.67 -20.77
CA ASP A 178 -24.57 -5.57 -20.72
C ASP A 178 -23.77 -5.39 -22.01
N VAL A 179 -23.32 -6.50 -22.59
CA VAL A 179 -22.40 -6.50 -23.73
C VAL A 179 -23.20 -6.69 -25.01
N LYS A 180 -23.77 -5.59 -25.51
CA LYS A 180 -24.46 -5.59 -26.81
C LYS A 180 -23.41 -5.60 -27.93
N ARG A 181 -23.47 -6.61 -28.82
CA ARG A 181 -22.61 -6.69 -30.01
C ARG A 181 -22.72 -5.48 -30.93
N SER A 182 -23.86 -4.78 -30.90
CA SER A 182 -24.09 -3.52 -31.59
C SER A 182 -24.66 -2.50 -30.61
N GLY A 183 -23.98 -1.36 -30.48
CA GLY A 183 -24.40 -0.24 -29.65
C GLY A 183 -23.32 0.31 -28.73
N GLU A 184 -23.75 1.22 -27.86
CA GLU A 184 -22.94 1.77 -26.77
C GLU A 184 -23.24 1.00 -25.48
N PHE A 185 -22.19 0.68 -24.72
CA PHE A 185 -22.30 0.17 -23.36
C PHE A 185 -21.37 0.94 -22.43
N THR A 186 -21.67 0.91 -21.13
CA THR A 186 -20.91 1.62 -20.11
C THR A 186 -19.96 0.69 -19.39
N ILE A 187 -18.69 1.06 -19.35
CA ILE A 187 -17.64 0.34 -18.62
C ILE A 187 -17.17 1.13 -17.39
N ALA A 188 -16.72 0.39 -16.40
CA ALA A 188 -15.98 0.87 -15.25
C ALA A 188 -14.54 0.37 -15.35
N LEU A 189 -13.57 1.24 -15.06
CA LEU A 189 -12.16 0.89 -15.01
C LEU A 189 -11.65 1.10 -13.58
N ASP A 190 -10.91 0.11 -13.10
CA ASP A 190 -10.23 0.14 -11.82
C ASP A 190 -8.73 0.05 -12.06
N LEU A 191 -7.99 1.02 -11.53
CA LEU A 191 -6.53 1.02 -11.56
C LEU A 191 -6.00 0.94 -10.14
N GLU A 192 -5.42 -0.21 -9.79
CA GLU A 192 -4.78 -0.45 -8.52
C GLU A 192 -3.27 -0.22 -8.62
N THR A 193 -2.71 0.59 -7.71
CA THR A 193 -1.25 0.76 -7.58
C THR A 193 -0.89 1.09 -6.13
N ARG A 194 0.41 1.15 -5.83
CA ARG A 194 0.93 1.70 -4.58
C ARG A 194 1.66 3.01 -4.86
N ALA A 195 1.28 4.06 -4.14
CA ALA A 195 1.84 5.40 -4.29
C ALA A 195 2.58 5.83 -3.03
N GLY A 196 3.80 6.35 -3.17
CA GLY A 196 4.55 7.03 -2.12
C GLY A 196 4.76 8.51 -2.44
N VAL A 197 4.94 9.34 -1.41
CA VAL A 197 5.27 10.76 -1.57
C VAL A 197 6.78 10.94 -1.39
N ARG A 198 7.39 11.70 -2.29
CA ARG A 198 8.79 12.12 -2.21
C ARG A 198 8.86 13.63 -2.01
N VAL A 199 9.52 14.03 -0.92
CA VAL A 199 9.77 15.42 -0.54
C VAL A 199 11.29 15.63 -0.47
N GLY A 200 11.87 16.15 -1.56
CA GLY A 200 13.32 16.22 -1.70
C GLY A 200 13.99 14.84 -1.59
N ALA A 201 14.78 14.64 -0.53
CA ALA A 201 15.45 13.37 -0.23
C ALA A 201 14.57 12.38 0.56
N LEU A 202 13.51 12.85 1.23
CA LEU A 202 12.65 12.01 2.05
C LEU A 202 11.61 11.29 1.19
N LYS A 203 11.48 9.97 1.38
CA LYS A 203 10.46 9.14 0.75
C LYS A 203 9.55 8.57 1.83
N THR A 204 8.24 8.69 1.67
CA THR A 204 7.27 8.06 2.56
C THR A 204 7.07 6.59 2.19
N LYS A 205 6.52 5.81 3.12
CA LYS A 205 6.02 4.47 2.81
C LYS A 205 4.95 4.55 1.72
N LYS A 206 4.97 3.61 0.78
CA LYS A 206 3.96 3.52 -0.27
C LYS A 206 2.64 2.98 0.30
N ILE A 207 1.52 3.56 -0.11
CA ILE A 207 0.16 3.20 0.31
C ILE A 207 -0.62 2.75 -0.92
N GLY A 208 -1.48 1.75 -0.76
CA GLY A 208 -2.35 1.28 -1.84
C GLY A 208 -3.41 2.32 -2.21
N ILE A 209 -3.54 2.62 -3.50
CA ILE A 209 -4.57 3.48 -4.06
C ILE A 209 -5.33 2.72 -5.14
N LEU A 210 -6.63 3.00 -5.23
CA LEU A 210 -7.53 2.52 -6.26
C LEU A 210 -8.10 3.75 -6.98
N VAL A 211 -7.82 3.87 -8.27
CA VAL A 211 -8.42 4.89 -9.14
C VAL A 211 -9.59 4.23 -9.86
N HIS A 212 -10.80 4.63 -9.48
CA HIS A 212 -12.05 4.12 -10.06
C HIS A 212 -12.61 5.13 -11.05
N CYS A 213 -12.81 4.73 -12.29
CA CYS A 213 -13.41 5.53 -13.36
C CYS A 213 -14.72 4.86 -13.79
N ASP A 214 -15.86 5.54 -13.63
CA ASP A 214 -17.17 4.97 -13.90
C ASP A 214 -17.91 5.62 -15.09
N GLY A 215 -18.84 4.82 -15.66
CA GLY A 215 -19.81 5.23 -16.67
C GLY A 215 -19.24 5.54 -18.05
N VAL A 216 -18.02 5.08 -18.38
CA VAL A 216 -17.38 5.38 -19.66
C VAL A 216 -18.17 4.69 -20.77
N LYS A 217 -18.79 5.49 -21.64
CA LYS A 217 -19.51 4.95 -22.78
C LYS A 217 -18.50 4.55 -23.85
N VAL A 218 -18.54 3.30 -24.26
CA VAL A 218 -17.75 2.78 -25.37
C VAL A 218 -18.67 2.17 -26.40
N ALA A 219 -18.35 2.42 -27.67
CA ALA A 219 -19.03 1.78 -28.79
C ALA A 219 -18.31 0.47 -29.11
N ALA A 220 -19.08 -0.61 -29.33
CA ALA A 220 -18.53 -1.82 -29.90
C ALA A 220 -17.93 -1.53 -31.30
N PRO A 221 -16.84 -2.21 -31.70
CA PRO A 221 -16.25 -2.00 -33.01
C PRO A 221 -17.30 -2.26 -34.09
N ALA A 222 -17.49 -1.31 -35.01
CA ALA A 222 -18.37 -1.52 -36.15
C ALA A 222 -17.90 -2.76 -36.92
N PRO A 223 -18.81 -3.65 -37.36
CA PRO A 223 -18.42 -4.75 -38.22
C PRO A 223 -17.70 -4.16 -39.43
N ALA A 224 -16.49 -4.66 -39.71
CA ALA A 224 -15.68 -4.18 -40.83
C ALA A 224 -16.57 -4.12 -42.09
N PRO A 225 -16.58 -3.00 -42.85
CA PRO A 225 -17.36 -2.95 -44.07
C PRO A 225 -16.94 -4.12 -44.94
N ALA A 226 -17.92 -4.95 -45.32
CA ALA A 226 -17.69 -6.14 -46.13
C ALA A 226 -16.79 -5.76 -47.30
N ALA A 227 -15.58 -6.34 -47.34
CA ALA A 227 -14.63 -6.07 -48.41
C ALA A 227 -15.37 -6.23 -49.75
N PRO A 228 -15.26 -5.26 -50.69
CA PRO A 228 -15.98 -5.34 -51.95
C PRO A 228 -15.65 -6.67 -52.61
N ALA A 229 -16.70 -7.45 -52.90
CA ALA A 229 -16.59 -8.78 -53.47
C ALA A 229 -15.60 -8.75 -54.64
N LYS A 230 -14.43 -9.36 -54.46
CA LYS A 230 -13.46 -9.52 -55.54
C LYS A 230 -14.14 -10.33 -56.64
N SER A 231 -14.58 -9.64 -57.68
CA SER A 231 -15.15 -10.22 -58.89
C SER A 231 -14.16 -11.28 -59.40
N LYS A 232 -14.62 -12.54 -59.41
CA LYS A 232 -13.91 -13.71 -59.91
C LYS A 232 -13.50 -13.50 -61.37
N LYS A 233 -12.35 -12.86 -61.64
CA LYS A 233 -11.75 -12.88 -62.97
C LYS A 233 -10.99 -14.20 -63.09
N LYS A 234 -11.62 -15.14 -63.81
CA LYS A 234 -11.12 -16.44 -64.27
C LYS A 234 -9.59 -16.51 -64.30
N LEU A 235 -9.01 -17.24 -63.35
CA LEU A 235 -7.61 -17.63 -63.37
C LEU A 235 -7.47 -18.72 -64.46
N ALA A 236 -6.84 -18.36 -65.57
CA ALA A 236 -6.38 -19.32 -66.56
C ALA A 236 -5.20 -20.10 -66.00
N LYS A 237 -5.29 -21.41 -66.22
CA LYS A 237 -4.47 -22.50 -65.71
C LYS A 237 -3.11 -22.51 -66.43
N ALA A 238 -2.00 -22.43 -65.70
CA ALA A 238 -0.68 -22.81 -66.20
C ALA A 238 0.00 -23.70 -65.14
N ALA A 239 0.45 -24.87 -65.58
CA ALA A 239 0.97 -26.00 -64.83
C ALA A 239 2.20 -25.62 -63.98
N VAL A 240 2.34 -26.02 -62.71
CA VAL A 240 2.72 -27.36 -62.19
C VAL A 240 3.99 -27.93 -62.84
N ALA A 241 5.13 -27.62 -62.22
CA ALA A 241 6.32 -28.47 -62.12
C ALA A 241 6.88 -28.23 -60.72
N ALA A 242 6.44 -29.01 -59.73
CA ALA A 242 7.13 -30.22 -59.26
C ALA A 242 8.45 -29.89 -58.54
N ALA A 243 8.29 -29.63 -57.24
CA ALA A 243 9.31 -29.70 -56.22
C ALA A 243 9.81 -31.14 -56.00
N VAL A 244 11.03 -31.28 -55.46
CA VAL A 244 11.41 -32.14 -54.30
C VAL A 244 12.93 -31.99 -54.10
N ALA A 245 13.36 -31.55 -52.92
CA ALA A 245 14.27 -32.28 -52.02
C ALA A 245 14.81 -31.41 -50.86
N PRO A 246 15.20 -32.01 -49.71
CA PRO A 246 15.17 -31.35 -48.40
C PRO A 246 16.55 -31.24 -47.70
N ALA A 247 16.63 -30.38 -46.70
CA ALA A 247 17.57 -30.41 -45.56
C ALA A 247 17.20 -29.22 -44.66
N ALA A 248 16.82 -29.33 -43.37
CA ALA A 248 17.45 -29.92 -42.18
C ALA A 248 17.83 -28.80 -41.20
N ASP A 249 17.34 -28.93 -39.96
CA ASP A 249 17.85 -28.37 -38.69
C ASP A 249 17.94 -26.84 -38.52
N ALA A 250 17.66 -26.18 -37.38
CA ALA A 250 17.18 -26.47 -36.03
C ALA A 250 16.87 -25.07 -35.40
N PRO A 251 16.27 -24.95 -34.19
CA PRO A 251 15.50 -23.78 -33.79
C PRO A 251 16.25 -22.76 -32.92
N ALA A 252 15.92 -21.47 -33.05
CA ALA A 252 16.01 -20.45 -31.99
C ALA A 252 15.25 -19.17 -32.38
N PRO A 253 14.76 -18.35 -31.41
CA PRO A 253 13.48 -17.65 -31.55
C PRO A 253 13.58 -16.15 -31.85
N ALA A 254 12.39 -15.57 -32.05
CA ALA A 254 12.04 -14.15 -31.95
C ALA A 254 12.59 -13.23 -33.04
N ALA A 255 12.04 -13.36 -34.25
CA ALA A 255 11.92 -12.24 -35.16
C ALA A 255 10.43 -11.99 -35.41
N SER A 256 9.97 -10.86 -34.90
CA SER A 256 8.67 -10.26 -35.15
C SER A 256 8.30 -10.39 -36.61
N ALA A 257 7.27 -11.20 -36.89
CA ALA A 257 6.63 -11.22 -38.19
C ALA A 257 6.15 -9.80 -38.49
N ALA A 258 6.73 -9.21 -39.53
CA ALA A 258 6.19 -8.05 -40.21
C ALA A 258 4.84 -8.47 -40.78
N VAL A 259 3.79 -8.30 -39.99
CA VAL A 259 2.43 -8.31 -40.50
C VAL A 259 2.24 -6.93 -41.12
N ASP A 260 2.16 -6.90 -42.45
CA ASP A 260 1.65 -5.79 -43.24
C ASP A 260 0.18 -5.52 -42.85
N ASP A 261 -0.01 -4.90 -41.69
CA ASP A 261 -1.32 -4.43 -41.22
C ASP A 261 -1.56 -3.07 -41.86
N ALA A 262 -2.13 -3.10 -43.06
CA ALA A 262 -2.77 -1.92 -43.64
C ALA A 262 -3.75 -1.37 -42.59
N PRO A 263 -3.66 -0.07 -42.22
CA PRO A 263 -4.32 0.44 -41.03
C PRO A 263 -5.84 0.27 -41.18
N ALA A 264 -6.40 -0.64 -40.37
CA ALA A 264 -7.83 -0.73 -40.19
C ALA A 264 -8.36 0.67 -39.83
N PRO A 265 -9.44 1.15 -40.49
CA PRO A 265 -9.97 2.48 -40.21
C PRO A 265 -10.28 2.61 -38.71
N PRO A 266 -9.96 3.75 -38.09
CA PRO A 266 -10.09 3.88 -36.64
C PRO A 266 -11.55 3.65 -36.24
N ALA A 267 -11.81 2.56 -35.52
CA ALA A 267 -13.03 2.45 -34.73
C ALA A 267 -13.15 3.73 -33.90
N ALA A 268 -14.32 4.38 -33.94
CA ALA A 268 -14.54 5.69 -33.35
C ALA A 268 -14.09 5.69 -31.88
N ALA A 269 -12.96 6.32 -31.59
CA ALA A 269 -12.51 6.50 -30.23
C ALA A 269 -13.51 7.40 -29.52
N THR A 270 -14.14 6.90 -28.46
CA THR A 270 -14.98 7.76 -27.63
C THR A 270 -14.04 8.54 -26.71
N SER A 271 -13.75 9.79 -27.07
CA SER A 271 -13.00 10.71 -26.21
C SER A 271 -13.93 11.22 -25.10
N VAL A 272 -13.86 10.58 -23.94
CA VAL A 272 -14.64 11.01 -22.78
C VAL A 272 -13.66 11.45 -21.71
N ALA A 273 -13.36 12.75 -21.64
CA ALA A 273 -12.57 13.31 -20.56
C ALA A 273 -13.38 13.21 -19.25
N ARG A 274 -13.15 12.15 -18.47
CA ARG A 274 -13.82 11.94 -17.17
C ARG A 274 -12.82 11.98 -16.03
N VAL A 275 -13.19 12.67 -14.96
CA VAL A 275 -12.44 12.68 -13.72
C VAL A 275 -12.70 11.38 -12.98
N CYS A 276 -11.64 10.63 -12.68
CA CYS A 276 -11.73 9.39 -11.92
C CYS A 276 -11.64 9.66 -10.41
N GLN A 277 -12.32 8.84 -9.63
CA GLN A 277 -12.32 8.91 -8.18
C GLN A 277 -11.11 8.16 -7.63
N VAL A 278 -10.27 8.84 -6.86
CA VAL A 278 -9.11 8.22 -6.20
C VAL A 278 -9.50 7.83 -4.78
N ARG A 279 -9.54 6.52 -4.50
CA ARG A 279 -9.82 5.95 -3.19
C ARG A 279 -8.54 5.37 -2.59
N ILE A 280 -8.31 5.64 -1.30
CA ILE A 280 -7.18 5.03 -0.56
C ILE A 280 -7.63 3.66 -0.05
N ARG A 281 -6.91 2.60 -0.41
CA ARG A 281 -7.10 1.27 0.17
C ARG A 281 -6.20 1.13 1.39
N VAL A 282 -6.76 1.40 2.57
CA VAL A 282 -6.14 1.00 3.82
C VAL A 282 -6.47 -0.47 4.04
N LYS A 283 -5.48 -1.36 3.85
CA LYS A 283 -5.59 -2.72 4.37
C LYS A 283 -5.49 -2.61 5.90
N ILE A 284 -6.64 -2.42 6.55
CA ILE A 284 -6.76 -2.61 7.99
C ILE A 284 -6.31 -4.05 8.22
N TRP A 285 -5.29 -4.23 9.04
CA TRP A 285 -4.63 -5.51 9.22
C TRP A 285 -5.71 -6.53 9.60
N LYS A 286 -5.94 -7.53 8.75
CA LYS A 286 -6.64 -8.74 9.18
C LYS A 286 -5.72 -9.37 10.21
N TRP A 287 -6.02 -9.17 11.48
CA TRP A 287 -5.48 -10.00 12.54
C TRP A 287 -6.03 -11.40 12.28
N THR A 288 -5.23 -12.25 11.64
CA THR A 288 -5.41 -13.70 11.72
C THR A 288 -4.89 -14.10 13.09
N PHE A 289 -5.81 -14.49 13.98
CA PHE A 289 -5.49 -15.19 15.21
C PHE A 289 -4.93 -16.58 14.89
#